data_AF-A0A1A8PT92-F1
#
_entry.id   AF-A0A1A8PT92-F1
#
_cell.length_a   1.000
_cell.length_b   1.000
_cell.length_c   1.000
_cell.angle_alpha   90.00
_cell.angle_beta   90.00
_cell.angle_gamma   90.00
#
_symmetry.space_group_name_H-M   'P 1'
#
loop_
_entity.id
_entity.type
_entity.pdbx_description
1 polymer ?
#
loop_
_entity_poly.entity_id
_entity_poly.type
_entity_poly.pdbx_seq_one_letter_code
_entity_poly.pdbx_strand_id
1 'polypeptide(L)'
;VRGLIQNVSHDSVRQTSQVEVLAVRVYWQRSRAFERRVGPSGSSPPWHGHIHTQLRCRVRPGGGEFLFTGSEHFGEAWLGCAPRYKDFLSVYHKARTERRNSCDFPLG
;
A
#
# COMPACT_ATOMS: atom_id res chain seq x y z
N VAL A 1 3.89 0.89 0.11
CA VAL A 1 3.27 2.06 -0.55
C VAL A 1 2.28 2.73 0.40
N ARG A 2 2.21 4.06 0.44
CA ARG A 2 1.13 4.82 1.11
C ARG A 2 0.21 5.41 0.06
N GLY A 3 -1.10 5.19 0.18
CA GLY A 3 -2.05 5.60 -0.84
C GLY A 3 -3.51 5.58 -0.41
N LEU A 4 -4.39 5.96 -1.32
CA LEU A 4 -5.83 5.93 -1.18
C LEU A 4 -6.42 4.81 -2.04
N ILE A 5 -7.47 4.18 -1.53
CA ILE A 5 -8.26 3.20 -2.29
C ILE A 5 -9.25 3.98 -3.17
N GLN A 6 -9.10 3.86 -4.48
CA GLN A 6 -10.02 4.49 -5.45
C GLN A 6 -11.17 3.56 -5.79
N ASN A 7 -10.85 2.31 -6.11
CA ASN A 7 -11.83 1.31 -6.51
C ASN A 7 -11.44 -0.08 -6.03
N VAL A 8 -12.42 -0.98 -5.92
CA VAL A 8 -12.23 -2.37 -5.49
C VAL A 8 -13.12 -3.28 -6.31
N SER A 9 -12.55 -4.35 -6.85
CA SER A 9 -13.28 -5.48 -7.41
C SER A 9 -12.97 -6.76 -6.61
N HIS A 10 -13.97 -7.62 -6.47
CA HIS A 10 -13.86 -8.86 -5.70
C HIS A 10 -13.99 -10.06 -6.64
N ASP A 11 -13.12 -11.05 -6.45
CA ASP A 11 -13.20 -12.35 -7.11
C ASP A 11 -13.42 -13.43 -6.04
N SER A 12 -14.66 -13.92 -5.97
CA SER A 12 -15.04 -14.97 -5.03
C SER A 12 -14.53 -16.36 -5.43
N VAL A 13 -14.22 -16.60 -6.71
CA VAL A 13 -13.66 -17.87 -7.17
C VAL A 13 -12.21 -17.97 -6.74
N ARG A 14 -11.43 -16.90 -6.96
CA ARG A 14 -10.02 -16.82 -6.57
C ARG A 14 -9.80 -16.46 -5.10
N GLN A 15 -10.85 -16.05 -4.39
CA GLN A 15 -10.79 -15.54 -3.02
C GLN A 15 -9.85 -14.33 -2.87
N THR A 16 -9.88 -13.44 -3.86
CA THR A 16 -9.03 -12.23 -3.92
C THR A 16 -9.84 -10.96 -4.14
N SER A 17 -9.19 -9.82 -3.94
CA SER A 17 -9.72 -8.51 -4.30
C SER A 17 -8.64 -7.73 -5.02
N GLN A 18 -8.97 -7.16 -6.17
CA GLN A 18 -8.13 -6.21 -6.86
C GLN A 18 -8.50 -4.80 -6.40
N VAL A 19 -7.50 -4.00 -6.08
CA VAL A 19 -7.68 -2.66 -5.51
C VAL A 19 -6.91 -1.68 -6.38
N GLU A 20 -7.61 -0.67 -6.87
CA GLU A 20 -7.00 0.47 -7.55
C GLU A 20 -6.52 1.47 -6.50
N VAL A 21 -5.24 1.81 -6.55
CA VAL A 21 -4.60 2.63 -5.53
C VAL A 21 -4.01 3.90 -6.17
N LEU A 22 -4.43 5.04 -5.63
CA LEU A 22 -3.77 6.32 -5.85
C LEU A 22 -2.65 6.46 -4.80
N ALA A 23 -1.41 6.27 -5.22
CA ALA A 23 -0.27 6.29 -4.33
C ALA A 23 0.21 7.74 -4.08
N VAL A 24 0.18 8.11 -2.79
CA VAL A 24 0.76 9.36 -2.28
C VAL A 24 2.28 9.24 -2.19
N ARG A 25 2.79 8.06 -1.80
CA ARG A 25 4.22 7.77 -1.73
C ARG A 25 4.50 6.29 -1.97
N VAL A 26 5.42 6.00 -2.89
CA VAL A 26 6.00 4.66 -3.07
C VAL A 26 7.33 4.63 -2.32
N TYR A 27 7.39 3.93 -1.19
CA TYR A 27 8.62 3.79 -0.40
C TYR A 27 9.62 2.82 -1.04
N TRP A 28 9.11 1.73 -1.59
CA TRP A 28 9.88 0.69 -2.27
C TRP A 28 8.96 -0.13 -3.17
N GLN A 29 9.42 -0.46 -4.38
CA GLN A 29 8.83 -1.45 -5.28
C GLN A 29 9.95 -2.02 -6.15
N ARG A 30 9.88 -3.32 -6.50
CA ARG A 30 10.92 -3.97 -7.32
C ARG A 30 10.67 -3.75 -8.81
N SER A 31 9.43 -3.85 -9.27
CA SER A 31 9.04 -3.52 -10.64
C SER A 31 8.23 -2.22 -10.72
N ARG A 32 7.52 -2.04 -11.85
CA ARG A 32 6.67 -0.89 -12.17
C ARG A 32 5.19 -1.12 -11.84
N ALA A 33 4.88 -1.89 -10.78
CA ALA A 33 3.50 -2.12 -10.36
C ALA A 33 2.72 -0.81 -10.06
N PHE A 34 3.44 0.23 -9.63
CA PHE A 34 2.96 1.60 -9.60
C PHE A 34 3.72 2.42 -10.65
N GLU A 35 2.98 3.17 -11.47
CA GLU A 35 3.53 4.01 -12.53
C GLU A 35 3.05 5.46 -12.40
N ARG A 36 3.83 6.37 -12.97
CA ARG A 36 3.46 7.79 -13.09
C ARG A 36 2.94 8.02 -14.50
N ARG A 37 1.66 8.35 -14.62
CA ARG A 37 1.10 8.76 -15.92
C ARG A 37 1.56 10.18 -16.23
N VAL A 38 2.49 10.37 -17.17
CA VAL A 38 3.00 11.71 -17.53
C VAL A 38 1.83 12.61 -17.94
N GLY A 39 1.60 13.68 -17.17
CA GLY A 39 0.60 14.68 -17.47
C GLY A 39 1.20 15.81 -18.33
N PRO A 40 0.37 16.50 -19.15
CA PRO A 40 0.83 17.55 -20.06
C PRO A 40 1.36 18.83 -19.36
N SER A 41 1.18 18.97 -18.04
CA SER A 41 1.33 20.23 -17.31
C SER A 41 2.63 20.38 -16.48
N GLY A 42 3.60 19.48 -16.61
CA GLY A 42 4.87 19.56 -15.85
C GLY A 42 4.73 19.32 -14.33
N SER A 43 3.51 19.23 -13.81
CA SER A 43 3.25 18.72 -12.46
C SER A 43 3.58 17.23 -12.42
N SER A 44 4.25 16.83 -11.36
CA SER A 44 4.58 15.45 -11.06
C SER A 44 3.30 14.66 -10.76
N PRO A 45 2.76 13.87 -11.71
CA PRO A 45 1.47 13.24 -11.54
C PRO A 45 1.55 12.18 -10.43
N PRO A 46 0.44 11.95 -9.71
CA PRO A 46 0.42 10.95 -8.65
C PRO A 46 0.69 9.56 -9.23
N TRP A 47 1.23 8.67 -8.40
CA TRP A 47 1.48 7.30 -8.80
C TRP A 47 0.15 6.53 -8.79
N HIS A 48 -0.09 5.70 -9.81
CA HIS A 48 -1.25 4.83 -9.89
C HIS A 48 -0.80 3.38 -10.04
N GLY A 49 -1.53 2.45 -9.42
CA GLY A 49 -1.25 1.03 -9.53
C GLY A 49 -2.43 0.18 -9.10
N HIS A 50 -2.36 -1.10 -9.47
CA HIS A 50 -3.29 -2.11 -9.00
C HIS A 50 -2.57 -3.05 -8.04
N ILE A 51 -3.27 -3.44 -6.98
CA ILE A 51 -2.78 -4.44 -6.04
C ILE A 51 -3.82 -5.54 -5.88
N HIS A 52 -3.35 -6.74 -5.61
CA HIS A 52 -4.18 -7.87 -5.21
C HIS A 52 -4.02 -8.12 -3.72
N THR A 53 -5.13 -8.42 -3.06
CA THR A 53 -5.13 -8.88 -1.67
C THR A 53 -6.15 -9.99 -1.48
N GLN A 54 -6.13 -10.65 -0.32
CA GLN A 54 -7.07 -11.72 -0.03
C GLN A 54 -8.46 -11.17 0.30
N LEU A 55 -9.51 -11.85 -0.14
CA LEU A 55 -10.89 -11.41 0.09
C LEU A 55 -11.23 -11.25 1.58
N ARG A 56 -10.58 -12.04 2.45
CA ARG A 56 -10.70 -11.93 3.92
C ARG A 56 -10.25 -10.60 4.51
N CYS A 57 -9.51 -9.78 3.76
CA CYS A 57 -9.15 -8.43 4.17
C CYS A 57 -10.34 -7.45 4.11
N ARG A 58 -11.45 -7.84 3.48
CA ARG A 58 -12.72 -7.08 3.40
C ARG A 58 -12.52 -5.63 2.98
N VAL A 59 -11.64 -5.42 2.00
CA VAL A 59 -11.30 -4.09 1.48
C VAL A 59 -12.54 -3.44 0.87
N ARG A 60 -12.72 -2.14 1.10
CA ARG A 60 -13.82 -1.37 0.55
C ARG A 60 -13.31 -0.01 0.09
N PRO A 61 -13.91 0.59 -0.96
CA PRO A 61 -13.68 1.99 -1.29
C PRO A 61 -14.02 2.88 -0.09
N GLY A 62 -13.25 3.94 0.12
CA GLY A 62 -13.52 4.86 1.21
C GLY A 62 -12.37 5.83 1.47
N GLY A 63 -12.67 6.84 2.30
CA GLY A 63 -11.70 7.88 2.64
C GLY A 63 -10.56 7.39 3.52
N GLY A 64 -9.43 8.10 3.41
CA GLY A 64 -8.24 7.94 4.24
C GLY A 64 -7.07 7.28 3.52
N GLU A 65 -5.88 7.45 4.11
CA GLU A 65 -4.66 6.84 3.62
C GLU A 65 -4.41 5.48 4.28
N PHE A 66 -3.88 4.56 3.51
CA PHE A 66 -3.53 3.20 3.92
C PHE A 66 -2.05 2.93 3.66
N LEU A 67 -1.46 2.08 4.51
CA LEU A 67 -0.12 1.54 4.26
C LEU A 67 -0.24 0.14 3.66
N PHE A 68 0.17 0.01 2.41
CA PHE A 68 0.19 -1.26 1.71
C PHE A 68 1.59 -1.87 1.72
N THR A 69 1.70 -3.12 2.17
CA THR A 69 2.94 -3.88 2.26
C THR A 69 2.73 -5.30 1.73
N GLY A 70 3.78 -5.87 1.14
CA GLY A 70 3.74 -7.21 0.55
C GLY A 70 4.83 -7.36 -0.50
N SER A 71 4.56 -8.24 -1.46
CA SER A 71 5.52 -8.65 -2.46
C SER A 71 4.93 -8.54 -3.86
N GLU A 72 5.77 -8.75 -4.85
CA GLU A 72 5.35 -8.82 -6.24
C GLU A 72 5.44 -10.27 -6.72
N HIS A 73 4.44 -10.71 -7.48
CA HIS A 73 4.42 -12.00 -8.14
C HIS A 73 4.06 -11.78 -9.61
N PHE A 74 4.97 -12.18 -10.52
CA PHE A 74 4.77 -12.06 -11.98
C PHE A 74 4.39 -10.64 -12.45
N GLY A 75 4.98 -9.59 -11.87
CA GLY A 75 4.68 -8.20 -12.22
C GLY A 75 3.44 -7.62 -11.53
N GLU A 76 2.68 -8.44 -10.82
CA GLU A 76 1.51 -7.99 -10.05
C GLU A 76 1.89 -7.76 -8.59
N ALA A 77 1.38 -6.68 -8.00
CA ALA A 77 1.58 -6.41 -6.57
C ALA A 77 0.60 -7.22 -5.73
N TRP A 78 1.09 -8.17 -4.93
CA TRP A 78 0.31 -9.03 -4.05
C TRP A 78 0.58 -8.66 -2.59
N LEU A 79 -0.38 -7.96 -1.99
CA LEU A 79 -0.21 -7.27 -0.72
C LEU A 79 -1.13 -7.86 0.37
N GLY A 80 -0.67 -7.75 1.62
CA GLY A 80 -1.45 -8.17 2.78
C GLY A 80 -2.61 -7.23 3.10
N CYS A 81 -3.36 -7.52 4.16
CA CYS A 81 -4.39 -6.62 4.64
C CYS A 81 -3.77 -5.30 5.10
N ALA A 82 -4.24 -4.18 4.56
CA ALA A 82 -3.63 -2.87 4.75
C ALA A 82 -4.27 -2.11 5.93
N PRO A 83 -3.50 -1.72 6.97
CA PRO A 83 -4.00 -0.83 8.01
C PRO A 83 -4.16 0.59 7.46
N ARG A 84 -4.98 1.41 8.13
CA ARG A 84 -4.95 2.86 7.90
C ARG A 84 -3.58 3.38 8.32
N TYR A 85 -3.05 4.34 7.57
CA TYR A 85 -1.71 4.89 7.79
C TYR A 85 -1.59 5.51 9.19
N LYS A 86 -2.63 6.20 9.67
CA LYS A 86 -2.67 6.77 11.03
C LYS A 86 -2.56 5.72 12.13
N ASP A 87 -3.19 4.55 11.94
CA ASP A 87 -3.21 3.47 12.93
C ASP A 87 -1.83 2.80 12.98
N PHE A 88 -1.21 2.61 11.80
CA PHE A 88 0.19 2.19 11.70
C PHE A 88 1.15 3.15 12.42
N LEU A 89 1.02 4.47 12.20
CA LEU A 89 1.88 5.46 12.85
C LEU A 89 1.77 5.39 14.38
N SER A 90 0.57 5.23 14.91
CA SER A 90 0.35 5.09 16.36
C SER A 90 1.13 3.89 16.93
N VAL A 91 1.00 2.72 16.30
CA VAL A 91 1.72 1.50 16.72
C VAL A 91 3.22 1.64 16.54
N TYR A 92 3.66 2.19 15.40
CA TYR A 92 5.08 2.39 15.08
C TYR A 92 5.76 3.33 16.08
N HIS A 93 5.16 4.49 16.38
CA HIS A 93 5.72 5.44 17.33
C HIS A 93 5.78 4.85 18.75
N LYS A 94 4.74 4.13 19.18
CA LYS A 94 4.75 3.43 20.46
C LYS A 94 5.91 2.42 20.53
N ALA A 95 6.05 1.56 19.52
CA ALA A 95 7.12 0.58 19.47
C ALA A 95 8.51 1.23 19.48
N ARG A 96 8.68 2.36 18.77
CA ARG A 96 9.93 3.11 18.75
C ARG A 96 10.27 3.72 20.12
N THR A 97 9.31 4.37 20.78
CA THR A 97 9.49 4.93 22.13
C THR A 97 9.84 3.86 23.15
N GLU A 98 9.21 2.68 23.05
CA GLU A 98 9.47 1.54 23.92
C GLU A 98 10.73 0.73 23.52
N ARG A 99 11.46 1.14 22.46
CA ARG A 99 12.60 0.40 21.87
C ARG A 99 12.28 -1.06 21.53
N ARG A 100 11.04 -1.31 21.09
CA ARG A 100 10.51 -2.61 20.66
C ARG A 100 10.34 -2.72 19.15
N ASN A 101 10.84 -1.75 18.40
CA ASN A 101 10.82 -1.80 16.95
C ASN A 101 12.06 -2.56 16.47
N SER A 102 11.86 -3.79 15.99
CA SER A 102 12.95 -4.68 15.53
C SER A 102 13.71 -4.15 14.31
N CYS A 103 13.20 -3.13 13.61
CA CYS A 103 13.89 -2.48 12.50
C CYS A 103 14.86 -1.38 12.95
N ASP A 104 14.81 -0.96 14.22
CA ASP A 104 15.75 0.03 14.75
C ASP A 104 17.03 -0.71 15.17
N PHE A 105 18.07 -0.62 14.33
CA PHE A 105 19.39 -1.15 14.67
C PHE A 105 20.14 -0.14 15.56
N PRO A 106 20.81 -0.57 16.64
CA PRO A 106 21.74 0.30 17.34
C PRO A 106 22.83 0.70 16.34
N LEU A 107 22.95 2.00 16.07
CA LEU A 107 24.14 2.55 15.42
C LEU A 107 25.24 2.46 16.48
N GLY A 108 26.03 1.37 16.41
CA GLY A 108 27.22 1.18 17.23
C GLY A 108 28.32 2.20 16.92
#